data_AF-A0A7C5Y6F9-F1
#
_entry.id   AF-A0A7C5Y6F9-F1
#
_cell.length_a   1.000
_cell.length_b   1.000
_cell.length_c   1.000
_cell.angle_alpha   90.00
_cell.angle_beta   90.00
_cell.angle_gamma   90.00
#
_symmetry.space_group_name_H-M   'P 1'
#
loop_
_entity.id
_entity.type
_entity.pdbx_description
1 polymer ?
#
loop_
_entity_poly.entity_id
_entity_poly.type
_entity_poly.pdbx_seq_one_letter_code
_entity_poly.pdbx_strand_id
1 'polypeptide(L)'
;MSYIDIEKAQKLAQFVPLIERVKLLNLVIDACGGNISKAAKEIGITRAQIYRYTGKTDRKDMPSDEIFARIIVAAYRLRPLQTQEFFRFILKQVRELFSRI
;
A
#
# COMPACT_ATOMS: atom_id res chain seq x y z
N MET A 1 2.11 -2.75 21.47
CA MET A 1 1.45 -2.17 20.28
C MET A 1 1.18 -3.30 19.30
N SER A 2 -0.10 -3.58 19.00
CA SER A 2 -0.46 -4.62 18.03
C SER A 2 -0.15 -4.13 16.62
N TYR A 3 1.03 -4.47 16.10
CA TYR A 3 1.31 -4.31 14.69
C TYR A 3 0.39 -5.23 13.89
N ILE A 4 -0.14 -4.75 12.77
CA ILE A 4 -0.76 -5.66 11.80
C ILE A 4 0.31 -6.67 11.36
N ASP A 5 0.05 -7.95 11.57
CA ASP A 5 0.95 -9.01 11.11
C ASP A 5 0.85 -9.15 9.58
N ILE A 6 1.89 -9.75 8.99
CA ILE A 6 2.00 -9.86 7.53
C ILE A 6 0.89 -10.75 6.93
N GLU A 7 0.41 -11.74 7.67
CA GLU A 7 -0.63 -12.67 7.21
C GLU A 7 -1.98 -11.95 7.07
N LYS A 8 -2.37 -11.16 8.07
CA LYS A 8 -3.55 -10.29 8.00
C LYS A 8 -3.41 -9.24 6.90
N ALA A 9 -2.21 -8.66 6.73
CA ALA A 9 -1.96 -7.72 5.67
C ALA A 9 -2.09 -8.36 4.27
N GLN A 10 -1.69 -9.61 4.09
CA GLN A 10 -1.90 -10.37 2.85
C GLN A 10 -3.38 -10.61 2.56
N LYS A 11 -4.17 -10.99 3.58
CA LYS A 11 -5.62 -11.13 3.43
C LYS A 11 -6.26 -9.80 3.02
N LEU A 12 -5.88 -8.69 3.65
CA LEU A 12 -6.36 -7.36 3.26
C LEU A 12 -5.95 -6.97 1.83
N ALA A 13 -4.73 -7.33 1.42
CA ALA A 13 -4.22 -6.98 0.10
C ALA A 13 -5.11 -7.52 -1.03
N GLN A 14 -5.66 -8.73 -0.88
CA GLN A 14 -6.54 -9.37 -1.86
C GLN A 14 -7.79 -8.55 -2.18
N PHE A 15 -8.28 -7.74 -1.22
CA PHE A 15 -9.47 -6.92 -1.40
C PHE A 15 -9.18 -5.50 -1.89
N VAL A 16 -7.91 -5.12 -2.02
CA VAL A 16 -7.53 -3.77 -2.47
C VAL A 16 -7.30 -3.76 -3.99
N PRO A 17 -8.10 -2.97 -4.74
CA PRO A 17 -7.92 -2.83 -6.18
C PRO A 17 -6.50 -2.39 -6.55
N LEU A 18 -5.95 -2.95 -7.63
CA LEU A 18 -4.58 -2.67 -8.07
C LEU A 18 -4.30 -1.15 -8.23
N ILE A 19 -5.28 -0.41 -8.74
CA ILE A 19 -5.18 1.05 -8.94
C ILE A 19 -5.00 1.83 -7.64
N GLU A 20 -5.53 1.32 -6.53
CA GLU A 20 -5.46 1.95 -5.21
C GLU A 20 -4.15 1.63 -4.49
N ARG A 21 -3.47 0.55 -4.87
CA ARG A 21 -2.23 0.09 -4.20
C ARG A 21 -1.11 1.11 -4.25
N VAL A 22 -1.01 1.85 -5.35
CA VAL A 22 0.00 2.90 -5.52
C VAL A 22 -0.24 4.09 -4.57
N LYS A 23 -1.50 4.37 -4.21
CA LYS A 23 -1.79 5.46 -3.26
C LYS A 23 -1.21 5.17 -1.87
N LEU A 24 -1.35 3.94 -1.40
CA LEU A 24 -0.77 3.55 -0.11
C LEU A 24 0.77 3.45 -0.16
N LEU A 25 1.34 3.08 -1.31
CA LEU A 25 2.79 3.16 -1.52
C LEU A 25 3.29 4.62 -1.40
N ASN A 26 2.58 5.57 -2.02
CA ASN A 26 2.93 6.99 -1.93
C ASN A 26 2.87 7.51 -0.49
N LEU A 27 1.88 7.06 0.31
CA LEU A 27 1.83 7.38 1.74
C LEU A 27 3.12 6.97 2.48
N VAL A 28 3.69 5.80 2.17
CA VAL A 28 4.95 5.33 2.76
C VAL A 28 6.13 6.19 2.30
N ILE A 29 6.18 6.53 1.00
CA ILE A 29 7.22 7.38 0.43
C ILE A 29 7.19 8.78 1.08
N ASP A 30 6.01 9.35 1.24
CA ASP A 30 5.81 10.67 1.86
C ASP A 30 6.17 10.64 3.35
N ALA A 31 5.80 9.59 4.06
CA ALA A 31 6.22 9.38 5.46
C ALA A 31 7.75 9.26 5.61
N CYS A 32 8.43 8.85 4.54
CA CYS A 32 9.88 8.80 4.44
C CYS A 32 10.51 10.11 3.91
N GLY A 33 9.74 11.19 3.76
CA GLY A 33 10.19 12.48 3.24
C GLY A 33 10.54 12.44 1.74
N GLY A 34 9.88 11.59 0.96
CA GLY A 34 10.16 11.41 -0.46
C GLY A 34 11.41 10.56 -0.76
N ASN A 35 12.10 10.07 0.26
CA ASN A 35 13.32 9.28 0.08
C ASN A 35 12.99 7.83 -0.32
N ILE A 36 13.18 7.51 -1.59
CA ILE A 36 12.92 6.19 -2.18
C ILE A 36 13.77 5.09 -1.56
N SER A 37 15.03 5.38 -1.21
CA SER A 37 15.91 4.39 -0.56
C SER A 37 15.40 4.02 0.83
N LYS A 38 14.97 5.03 1.60
CA LYS A 38 14.39 4.83 2.92
C LYS A 38 13.07 4.07 2.83
N ALA A 39 12.15 4.49 1.94
CA ALA A 39 10.88 3.81 1.72
C ALA A 39 11.08 2.33 1.31
N ALA A 40 12.02 2.07 0.39
CA ALA A 40 12.38 0.72 -0.03
C ALA A 40 12.84 -0.13 1.16
N LYS A 41 13.70 0.41 2.03
CA LYS A 41 14.15 -0.27 3.25
C LYS A 41 13.01 -0.53 4.24
N GLU A 42 12.13 0.46 4.46
CA GLU A 42 11.01 0.35 5.40
C GLU A 42 10.02 -0.76 5.00
N ILE A 43 9.74 -0.89 3.69
CA ILE A 43 8.88 -1.95 3.12
C ILE A 43 9.66 -3.27 2.96
N GLY A 44 10.98 -3.17 2.79
CA GLY A 44 11.93 -4.25 2.48
C GLY A 44 11.93 -4.70 1.01
N ILE A 45 11.59 -3.81 0.09
CA ILE A 45 11.64 -4.05 -1.36
C ILE A 45 12.82 -3.32 -2.01
N THR A 46 13.04 -3.53 -3.30
CA THR A 46 14.09 -2.81 -4.04
C THR A 46 13.63 -1.42 -4.48
N ARG A 47 14.57 -0.49 -4.65
CA ARG A 47 14.29 0.83 -5.25
C ARG A 47 13.71 0.71 -6.66
N ALA A 48 14.20 -0.26 -7.44
CA ALA A 48 13.71 -0.54 -8.78
C ALA A 48 12.22 -0.90 -8.79
N GLN A 49 11.74 -1.69 -7.83
CA GLN A 49 10.31 -1.97 -7.68
C GLN A 49 9.50 -0.71 -7.45
N ILE A 50 9.95 0.20 -6.56
CA ILE A 50 9.26 1.48 -6.34
C ILE A 50 9.20 2.32 -7.62
N TYR A 51 10.30 2.39 -8.38
CA TYR A 51 10.30 3.14 -9.65
C TYR A 51 9.30 2.57 -10.67
N ARG A 52 9.18 1.24 -10.77
CA ARG A 52 8.19 0.58 -11.63
C ARG A 52 6.75 0.86 -11.21
N TYR A 53 6.47 0.85 -9.91
CA TYR A 53 5.12 1.10 -9.38
C TYR A 53 4.70 2.57 -9.49
N THR A 54 5.65 3.49 -9.35
CA THR A 54 5.40 4.94 -9.44
C THR A 54 5.39 5.47 -10.88
N GLY A 55 5.59 4.61 -11.88
CA GLY A 55 5.59 5.01 -13.29
C GLY A 55 6.78 5.90 -13.68
N LYS A 56 7.89 5.81 -12.94
CA LYS A 56 9.15 6.52 -13.27
C LYS A 56 10.02 5.75 -14.28
N THR A 57 9.49 4.66 -14.84
CA THR A 57 10.12 3.80 -15.83
C THR A 57 9.12 3.45 -16.93
N ASP A 58 9.60 3.14 -18.14
CA ASP A 58 8.75 2.79 -19.31
C ASP A 58 7.87 1.54 -19.09
N ARG A 59 8.25 0.67 -18.14
CA ARG A 59 7.44 -0.45 -17.68
C ARG A 59 6.74 -0.09 -16.38
N LYS A 60 5.41 0.03 -16.42
CA LYS A 60 4.57 0.26 -15.25
C LYS A 60 4.00 -1.06 -14.74
N ASP A 61 4.48 -1.49 -13.58
CA ASP A 61 3.98 -2.68 -12.88
C ASP A 61 3.04 -2.26 -11.75
N MET A 62 2.28 -3.23 -11.21
CA MET A 62 1.51 -3.05 -9.98
C MET A 62 2.06 -3.94 -8.85
N PRO A 63 2.00 -3.50 -7.58
CA PRO A 63 2.37 -4.35 -6.46
C PRO A 63 1.51 -5.62 -6.41
N SER A 64 2.13 -6.81 -6.35
CA SER A 64 1.45 -8.06 -6.04
C SER A 64 0.91 -8.05 -4.61
N ASP A 65 0.07 -9.03 -4.25
CA ASP A 65 -0.54 -9.10 -2.91
C ASP A 65 0.51 -9.20 -1.81
N GLU A 66 1.54 -10.01 -2.03
CA GLU A 66 2.67 -10.16 -1.10
C GLU A 66 3.42 -8.84 -0.90
N ILE A 67 3.76 -8.15 -1.99
CA ILE A 67 4.44 -6.86 -1.93
C ILE A 67 3.54 -5.81 -1.27
N PHE A 68 2.26 -5.82 -1.60
CA PHE A 68 1.30 -4.87 -1.06
C PHE A 68 1.04 -5.09 0.43
N ALA A 69 1.03 -6.33 0.92
CA ALA A 69 0.98 -6.64 2.35
C ALA A 69 2.13 -5.97 3.12
N ARG A 70 3.35 -5.99 2.55
CA ARG A 70 4.51 -5.33 3.15
C ARG A 70 4.36 -3.81 3.14
N ILE A 71 3.78 -3.24 2.08
CA ILE A 71 3.43 -1.82 2.01
C ILE A 71 2.41 -1.46 3.09
N ILE A 72 1.38 -2.28 3.30
CA ILE A 72 0.38 -2.09 4.35
C ILE A 72 1.03 -2.07 5.74
N VAL A 73 1.90 -3.04 6.04
CA VAL A 73 2.61 -3.11 7.32
C VAL A 73 3.47 -1.86 7.53
N ALA A 74 4.24 -1.45 6.52
CA ALA A 74 5.06 -0.25 6.58
C ALA A 74 4.22 1.03 6.75
N ALA A 75 3.12 1.15 6.00
CA ALA A 75 2.20 2.27 6.08
C ALA A 75 1.57 2.37 7.47
N TYR A 76 1.07 1.26 8.00
CA TYR A 76 0.45 1.23 9.32
C TYR A 76 1.46 1.58 10.44
N ARG A 77 2.72 1.14 10.29
CA ARG A 77 3.80 1.51 11.23
C ARG A 77 4.13 3.01 11.18
N LEU A 78 4.22 3.59 9.99
CA LEU A 78 4.69 4.97 9.80
C LEU A 78 3.57 6.01 9.96
N ARG A 79 2.35 5.64 9.57
CA ARG A 79 1.18 6.51 9.39
C ARG A 79 -0.12 5.71 9.68
N PRO A 80 -0.34 5.28 10.95
CA PRO A 80 -1.47 4.39 11.29
C PRO A 80 -2.83 5.01 10.97
N LEU A 81 -3.02 6.30 11.28
CA LEU A 81 -4.29 6.99 11.05
C LEU A 81 -4.62 7.11 9.56
N GLN A 82 -3.69 7.58 8.73
CA GLN A 82 -3.91 7.67 7.28
C GLN A 82 -4.10 6.28 6.65
N THR A 83 -3.41 5.26 7.16
CA THR A 83 -3.61 3.88 6.69
C THR A 83 -5.03 3.38 7.00
N GLN A 84 -5.55 3.67 8.20
CA GLN A 84 -6.94 3.36 8.54
C GLN A 84 -7.94 4.11 7.67
N GLU A 85 -7.70 5.39 7.40
CA GLU A 85 -8.54 6.19 6.50
C GLU A 85 -8.56 5.63 5.08
N PHE A 86 -7.41 5.21 4.56
CA PHE A 86 -7.32 4.52 3.28
C PHE A 86 -8.22 3.28 3.25
N PHE A 87 -8.14 2.41 4.25
CA PHE A 87 -9.00 1.21 4.29
C PHE A 87 -10.48 1.53 4.50
N ARG A 88 -10.82 2.56 5.28
CA ARG A 88 -12.21 3.05 5.38
C ARG A 88 -12.74 3.52 4.03
N PHE A 89 -11.91 4.20 3.24
CA PHE A 89 -12.25 4.60 1.89
C PHE A 89 -12.49 3.41 0.96
N ILE A 90 -11.63 2.38 1.02
CA ILE A 90 -11.83 1.14 0.26
C ILE A 90 -13.15 0.46 0.66
N LEU A 91 -13.41 0.30 1.96
CA LEU A 91 -14.64 -0.31 2.47
C LEU A 91 -15.90 0.45 2.04
N LYS A 92 -15.83 1.79 2.01
CA LYS A 92 -16.93 2.64 1.53
C LYS A 92 -17.25 2.34 0.07
N GLN A 93 -16.23 2.29 -0.79
CA GLN A 93 -16.42 1.96 -2.22
C GLN A 93 -17.04 0.57 -2.41
N VAL A 94 -16.57 -0.43 -1.65
CA VAL A 94 -17.11 -1.78 -1.69
C VAL A 94 -18.58 -1.81 -1.26
N ARG A 95 -18.94 -1.10 -0.17
CA ARG A 95 -20.33 -0.99 0.28
C ARG A 95 -21.22 -0.32 -0.76
N GLU A 96 -20.74 0.74 -1.39
CA GLU A 96 -21.47 1.44 -2.45
C GLU A 96 -21.70 0.55 -3.67
N LEU A 97 -20.70 -0.27 -4.04
CA LEU A 97 -20.84 -1.24 -5.12
C LEU A 97 -21.95 -2.27 -4.81
N PHE A 98 -21.94 -2.85 -3.60
CA PHE A 98 -22.96 -3.82 -3.20
C PHE A 98 -24.36 -3.20 -3.07
N SER A 99 -24.49 -1.92 -2.72
CA SER A 99 -25.80 -1.26 -2.62
C SER A 99 -26.48 -1.01 -3.96
N ARG A 100 -25.77 -1.20 -5.08
CA ARG A 100 -26.27 -0.99 -6.44
C ARG A 100 -26.64 -2.29 -7.17
N ILE A 101 -26.45 -3.43 -6.50
CA ILE A 101 -26.79 -4.78 -6.97
C ILE A 101 -28.06 -5.21 -6.23
#